data_AF-A0A7W4B528-F1
#
_entry.id   AF-A0A7W4B528-F1
#
_cell.length_a   1.000
_cell.length_b   1.000
_cell.length_c   1.000
_cell.angle_alpha   90.00
_cell.angle_beta   90.00
_cell.angle_gamma   90.00
#
_symmetry.space_group_name_H-M   'P 1'
#
loop_
_entity.id
_entity.type
_entity.pdbx_description
1 polymer ?
#
loop_
_entity_poly.entity_id
_entity_poly.type
_entity_poly.pdbx_seq_one_letter_code
_entity_poly.pdbx_strand_id
1 'polypeptide(L)'
;MAQNLNQFSTQNSGNTNALDLIELWLILWNKKWLIIALSFLCCASVLAFSLTLPNMYKSSVLLSPQKQQEGGGLSALAGEFGGLASVAGINLGGSSDETGVYLEVIKSKDFLYEFIENNNVKVNLFAAKKWDKDSETLELDDSVYKNGQWLVDEKTQETFEPTLYEAYERFLKSLTIEQDKVTGLVEISFEHIDPRVSKVYVENIVTLINKSVREREIAENKESIKYLNEELTNTNIAEMQNVFYTIIEEQTKAMLLAKVRKEFAFKVIESPIIEEQKSSPNRAVICILGAAFSVFFICIMVLLVHFIRDNKATNARA
;
A
#
# COMPACT_ATOMS: atom_id res chain seq x y z
N MET A 1 -42.87 -73.03 35.82
CA MET A 1 -41.66 -72.31 36.25
C MET A 1 -41.40 -71.21 35.24
N ALA A 2 -41.79 -69.99 35.59
CA ALA A 2 -41.66 -68.80 34.76
C ALA A 2 -40.57 -67.90 35.33
N GLN A 3 -39.84 -67.25 34.42
CA GLN A 3 -39.25 -65.90 34.50
C GLN A 3 -38.11 -65.59 35.49
N ASN A 4 -36.95 -65.26 34.92
CA ASN A 4 -36.23 -63.98 35.07
C ASN A 4 -35.04 -64.02 34.07
N LEU A 5 -35.03 -63.33 32.92
CA LEU A 5 -34.88 -61.90 32.65
C LEU A 5 -33.73 -61.20 33.40
N ASN A 6 -32.87 -60.58 32.58
CA ASN A 6 -31.91 -59.52 32.86
C ASN A 6 -30.51 -59.91 33.35
N GLN A 7 -29.57 -59.91 32.40
CA GLN A 7 -28.30 -59.18 32.55
C GLN A 7 -27.67 -58.93 31.16
N PHE A 8 -28.15 -57.89 30.47
CA PHE A 8 -27.29 -57.15 29.54
C PHE A 8 -26.49 -56.17 30.40
N SER A 9 -25.31 -56.58 30.83
CA SER A 9 -24.31 -55.64 31.35
C SER A 9 -23.64 -54.97 30.16
N THR A 10 -24.09 -53.76 29.83
CA THR A 10 -23.33 -52.83 28.99
C THR A 10 -22.02 -52.53 29.69
N GLN A 11 -20.93 -53.17 29.23
CA GLN A 11 -19.59 -52.64 29.43
C GLN A 11 -19.52 -51.31 28.68
N ASN A 12 -19.54 -50.20 29.42
CA ASN A 12 -19.11 -48.91 28.87
C ASN A 12 -17.69 -48.63 29.37
N SER A 13 -16.73 -49.39 28.84
CA SER A 13 -15.31 -49.05 28.89
C SER A 13 -15.03 -48.01 27.80
N GLY A 14 -15.46 -46.78 28.04
CA GLY A 14 -15.14 -45.61 27.22
C GLY A 14 -14.03 -44.81 27.86
N ASN A 15 -12.83 -45.40 27.95
CA ASN A 15 -11.61 -44.69 28.29
C ASN A 15 -11.29 -43.74 27.13
N THR A 16 -11.81 -42.52 27.16
CA THR A 16 -11.44 -41.47 26.22
C THR A 16 -10.73 -40.36 26.96
N ASN A 17 -9.41 -40.32 26.81
CA ASN A 17 -8.58 -39.11 26.93
C ASN A 17 -8.97 -38.07 25.85
N ALA A 18 -10.26 -37.84 25.65
CA ALA A 18 -10.78 -36.74 24.87
C ALA A 18 -10.81 -35.55 25.83
N LEU A 19 -10.09 -34.49 25.50
CA LEU A 19 -10.16 -33.21 26.21
C LEU A 19 -11.64 -32.87 26.45
N ASP A 20 -12.11 -33.01 27.69
CA ASP A 20 -13.51 -32.73 28.00
C ASP A 20 -13.70 -31.21 27.92
N LEU A 21 -14.39 -30.76 26.88
CA LEU A 21 -14.68 -29.34 26.64
C LEU A 21 -15.41 -28.73 27.86
N ILE A 22 -16.16 -29.55 28.60
CA ILE A 22 -16.87 -29.15 29.82
C ILE A 22 -15.89 -28.87 30.95
N GLU A 23 -14.84 -29.69 31.10
CA GLU A 23 -13.82 -29.49 32.13
C GLU A 23 -13.02 -28.20 31.88
N LEU A 24 -12.63 -27.94 30.63
CA LEU A 24 -11.97 -26.69 30.24
C LEU A 24 -12.83 -25.46 30.53
N TRP A 25 -14.14 -25.56 30.28
CA TRP A 25 -15.08 -24.48 30.58
C TRP A 25 -15.18 -24.20 32.08
N LEU A 26 -15.26 -25.25 32.91
CA LEU A 26 -15.32 -25.11 34.37
C LEU A 26 -14.05 -24.47 34.95
N ILE A 27 -12.87 -24.85 34.43
CA ILE A 27 -11.59 -24.25 34.84
C ILE A 27 -11.59 -22.74 34.58
N LEU A 28 -12.03 -22.32 33.38
CA LEU A 28 -12.13 -20.90 33.02
C LEU A 28 -13.17 -20.17 33.88
N TRP A 29 -14.32 -20.79 34.13
CA TRP A 29 -15.39 -20.19 34.95
C TRP A 29 -14.97 -19.95 36.40
N ASN A 30 -14.18 -20.85 36.98
CA ASN A 30 -13.62 -20.71 38.32
C ASN A 30 -12.62 -19.55 38.44
N LYS A 31 -12.00 -19.14 37.32
CA LYS A 31 -11.05 -18.03 37.25
C LYS A 31 -11.61 -16.78 36.57
N LYS A 32 -12.94 -16.70 36.36
CA LYS A 32 -13.58 -15.60 35.62
C LYS A 32 -13.21 -14.19 36.10
N TRP A 33 -13.12 -13.96 37.42
CA TRP A 33 -12.74 -12.66 37.96
C TRP A 33 -11.28 -12.28 37.67
N LEU A 34 -10.38 -13.27 37.67
CA LEU A 34 -8.98 -13.07 37.28
C LEU A 34 -8.89 -12.76 35.78
N ILE A 35 -9.62 -13.52 34.95
CA ILE A 35 -9.68 -13.30 33.50
C ILE A 35 -10.21 -11.89 33.20
N ILE A 36 -11.30 -11.47 33.84
CA ILE A 36 -11.91 -10.15 33.65
C ILE A 36 -10.94 -9.03 34.10
N ALA A 37 -10.35 -9.14 35.30
CA ALA A 37 -9.46 -8.10 35.82
C ALA A 37 -8.21 -7.93 34.94
N LEU A 38 -7.59 -9.03 34.50
CA LEU A 38 -6.40 -8.99 33.66
C LEU A 38 -6.73 -8.51 32.25
N SER A 39 -7.87 -8.94 31.68
CA SER A 39 -8.32 -8.48 30.36
C SER A 39 -8.64 -6.98 30.38
N PHE A 40 -9.23 -6.48 31.47
CA PHE A 40 -9.50 -5.06 31.64
C PHE A 40 -8.19 -4.25 31.70
N LEU A 41 -7.19 -4.72 32.44
CA LEU A 41 -5.89 -4.06 32.51
C LEU A 41 -5.18 -4.03 31.14
N CYS A 42 -5.19 -5.15 30.40
CA CYS A 42 -4.64 -5.20 29.04
C CYS A 42 -5.39 -4.24 28.09
N CYS A 43 -6.73 -4.23 28.15
CA CYS A 43 -7.54 -3.34 27.32
C CYS A 43 -7.28 -1.86 27.64
N ALA A 44 -7.16 -1.50 28.92
CA ALA A 44 -6.80 -0.14 29.34
C ALA A 44 -5.42 0.27 28.80
N SER A 45 -4.43 -0.62 28.84
CA SER A 45 -3.10 -0.38 28.28
C SER A 45 -3.14 -0.19 26.74
N VAL A 46 -3.91 -1.02 26.03
CA VAL A 46 -4.10 -0.90 24.56
C VAL A 46 -4.77 0.43 24.21
N LEU A 47 -5.79 0.84 24.98
CA LEU A 47 -6.45 2.12 24.78
C LEU A 47 -5.49 3.29 25.03
N ALA A 48 -4.73 3.26 26.12
CA ALA A 48 -3.74 4.28 26.43
C ALA A 48 -2.69 4.42 25.31
N PHE A 49 -2.19 3.29 24.79
CA PHE A 49 -1.29 3.28 23.64
C PHE A 49 -1.95 3.81 22.35
N SER A 50 -3.21 3.46 22.09
CA SER A 50 -3.93 3.96 20.91
C SER A 50 -4.14 5.47 20.92
N LEU A 51 -4.21 6.08 22.11
CA LEU A 51 -4.32 7.53 22.28
C LEU A 51 -3.02 8.30 22.01
N THR A 52 -1.86 7.64 22.09
CA THR A 52 -0.56 8.28 21.76
C THR A 52 -0.29 8.31 20.25
N LEU A 53 -0.99 7.50 19.46
CA LEU A 53 -0.83 7.48 18.00
C LEU A 53 -1.44 8.75 17.38
N PRO A 54 -0.70 9.44 16.49
CA PRO A 54 -1.19 10.62 15.80
C PRO A 54 -2.35 10.26 14.87
N ASN A 55 -3.24 11.22 14.63
CA ASN A 55 -4.25 11.05 13.59
C ASN A 55 -3.59 11.25 12.23
N MET A 56 -3.87 10.36 11.30
CA MET A 56 -3.44 10.43 9.90
C MET A 56 -4.62 10.78 9.02
N TYR A 57 -4.36 11.61 8.02
CA TYR A 57 -5.32 12.06 7.03
C TYR A 57 -4.90 11.55 5.67
N LYS A 58 -5.84 10.96 4.94
CA LYS A 58 -5.62 10.45 3.59
C LYS A 58 -6.08 11.52 2.60
N SER A 59 -5.45 11.55 1.44
CA SER A 59 -6.00 12.19 0.26
C SER A 59 -5.81 11.22 -0.91
N SER A 60 -6.82 11.08 -1.75
CA SER A 60 -6.80 10.21 -2.92
C SER A 60 -7.12 10.98 -4.20
N VAL A 61 -6.62 10.48 -5.32
CA VAL A 61 -6.95 10.95 -6.67
C VAL A 61 -7.39 9.74 -7.50
N LEU A 62 -8.45 9.90 -8.29
CA LEU A 62 -8.91 8.88 -9.22
C LEU A 62 -8.46 9.24 -10.64
N LEU A 63 -7.77 8.31 -11.28
CA LEU A 63 -7.11 8.51 -12.56
C LEU A 63 -7.60 7.49 -13.60
N SER A 64 -7.76 7.98 -14.83
CA SER A 64 -7.95 7.11 -15.99
C SER A 64 -6.65 7.05 -16.78
N PRO A 65 -6.08 5.84 -17.02
CA PRO A 65 -4.96 5.69 -17.94
C PRO A 65 -5.30 6.29 -19.29
N GLN A 66 -4.35 7.02 -19.88
CA GLN A 66 -4.46 7.47 -21.25
C GLN A 66 -3.87 6.40 -22.16
N LYS A 67 -4.67 5.94 -23.13
CA LYS A 67 -4.14 5.07 -24.18
C LYS A 67 -3.16 5.89 -25.01
N GLN A 68 -1.89 5.51 -25.01
CA GLN A 68 -0.98 6.01 -26.03
C GLN A 68 -1.50 5.51 -27.37
N GLN A 69 -1.61 6.44 -28.30
CA GLN A 69 -2.16 6.17 -29.62
C GLN A 69 -1.06 5.53 -30.46
N GLU A 70 -0.67 4.30 -30.11
CA GLU A 70 0.26 3.52 -30.90
C GLU A 70 -0.40 3.11 -32.23
N GLY A 71 0.10 3.72 -33.31
CA GLY A 71 0.06 3.20 -34.68
C GLY A 71 -1.32 2.81 -35.22
N GLY A 72 -1.98 3.73 -35.93
CA GLY A 72 -3.26 3.53 -36.62
C GLY A 72 -3.32 2.43 -37.69
N GLY A 73 -2.23 1.70 -37.95
CA GLY A 73 -2.19 0.56 -38.88
C GLY A 73 -2.17 -0.82 -38.22
N LEU A 74 -1.43 -0.99 -37.11
CA LEU A 74 -1.26 -2.30 -36.46
C LEU A 74 -2.37 -2.59 -35.42
N SER A 75 -2.85 -1.54 -34.74
CA SER A 75 -4.01 -1.61 -33.84
C SER A 75 -5.31 -2.02 -34.56
N ALA A 76 -5.42 -1.71 -35.86
CA ALA A 76 -6.56 -2.15 -36.68
C ALA A 76 -6.53 -3.67 -36.93
N LEU A 77 -5.35 -4.25 -37.16
CA LEU A 77 -5.16 -5.69 -37.29
C LEU A 77 -5.40 -6.42 -35.96
N ALA A 78 -4.94 -5.86 -34.85
CA ALA A 78 -5.22 -6.39 -33.51
C ALA A 78 -6.73 -6.37 -33.18
N GLY A 79 -7.49 -5.40 -33.70
CA GLY A 79 -8.95 -5.35 -33.60
C GLY A 79 -9.66 -6.48 -34.36
N GLU A 80 -9.15 -6.88 -35.54
CA GLU A 80 -9.71 -8.00 -36.33
C GLU A 80 -9.38 -9.37 -35.72
N PHE A 81 -8.20 -9.55 -35.12
CA PHE A 81 -7.81 -10.82 -34.48
C PHE A 81 -8.18 -10.92 -32.98
N GLY A 82 -8.46 -9.79 -32.31
CA GLY A 82 -8.82 -9.74 -30.89
C GLY A 82 -10.13 -10.46 -30.55
N GLY A 83 -11.07 -10.55 -31.50
CA GLY A 83 -12.31 -11.30 -31.34
C GLY A 83 -12.12 -12.82 -31.23
N LEU A 84 -11.00 -13.35 -31.72
CA LEU A 84 -10.66 -14.79 -31.60
C LEU A 84 -9.94 -15.08 -30.27
N ALA A 85 -9.15 -14.12 -29.76
CA ALA A 85 -8.48 -14.24 -28.47
C ALA A 85 -9.46 -14.23 -27.28
N SER A 86 -10.53 -13.45 -27.35
CA SER A 86 -11.60 -13.43 -26.33
C SER A 86 -12.36 -14.76 -26.23
N VAL A 87 -12.43 -15.54 -27.31
CA VAL A 87 -13.08 -16.86 -27.33
C VAL A 87 -12.19 -17.94 -26.68
N ALA A 88 -10.87 -17.75 -26.68
CA ALA A 88 -9.92 -18.63 -26.00
C ALA A 88 -9.70 -18.29 -24.52
N GLY A 89 -10.36 -17.25 -23.99
CA GLY A 89 -10.21 -16.80 -22.60
C GLY A 89 -8.89 -16.10 -22.29
N ILE A 90 -8.11 -15.73 -23.32
CA ILE A 90 -6.84 -15.04 -23.16
C ILE A 90 -7.09 -13.55 -23.38
N ASN A 91 -7.06 -12.78 -22.29
CA ASN A 91 -7.25 -11.34 -22.34
C ASN A 91 -5.96 -10.67 -22.84
N LEU A 92 -5.77 -10.63 -24.15
CA LEU A 92 -4.71 -9.87 -24.83
C LEU A 92 -5.11 -8.38 -24.90
N GLY A 93 -5.32 -7.77 -23.73
CA GLY A 93 -5.62 -6.35 -23.59
C GLY A 93 -4.34 -5.53 -23.57
N GLY A 94 -3.89 -5.02 -24.73
CA GLY A 94 -2.70 -4.17 -24.89
C GLY A 94 -2.81 -2.77 -24.27
N SER A 95 -3.32 -2.66 -23.04
CA SER A 95 -3.34 -1.43 -22.24
C SER A 95 -3.04 -1.68 -20.76
N SER A 96 -2.94 -2.95 -20.33
CA SER A 96 -2.53 -3.30 -18.96
C SER A 96 -1.04 -3.09 -18.72
N ASP A 97 -0.20 -3.32 -19.73
CA ASP A 97 1.26 -3.32 -19.55
C ASP A 97 1.81 -1.91 -19.33
N GLU A 98 1.42 -0.93 -20.16
CA GLU A 98 1.87 0.46 -20.00
C GLU A 98 1.44 1.05 -18.66
N THR A 99 0.17 0.83 -18.28
CA THR A 99 -0.34 1.32 -16.99
C THR A 99 0.48 0.72 -15.86
N GLY A 100 0.70 -0.60 -15.86
CA GLY A 100 1.53 -1.29 -14.86
C GLY A 100 2.94 -0.73 -14.79
N VAL A 101 3.58 -0.46 -15.94
CA VAL A 101 4.90 0.18 -16.00
C VAL A 101 4.86 1.56 -15.35
N TYR A 102 3.85 2.39 -15.61
CA TYR A 102 3.74 3.71 -14.99
C TYR A 102 3.58 3.62 -13.47
N LEU A 103 2.79 2.67 -12.96
CA LEU A 103 2.64 2.47 -11.52
C LEU A 103 3.96 2.07 -10.86
N GLU A 104 4.77 1.25 -11.53
CA GLU A 104 6.11 0.89 -11.06
C GLU A 104 7.11 2.04 -11.20
N VAL A 105 6.99 2.91 -12.22
CA VAL A 105 7.76 4.15 -12.31
C VAL A 105 7.50 5.03 -11.09
N ILE A 106 6.24 5.20 -10.66
CA ILE A 106 5.91 6.00 -9.47
C ILE A 106 6.60 5.44 -8.21
N LYS A 107 6.76 4.12 -8.09
CA LYS A 107 7.42 3.46 -6.95
C LYS A 107 8.94 3.40 -7.08
N SER A 108 9.48 3.67 -8.26
CA SER A 108 10.91 3.55 -8.53
C SER A 108 11.72 4.56 -7.70
N LYS A 109 12.96 4.20 -7.38
CA LYS A 109 13.88 5.09 -6.66
C LYS A 109 14.17 6.36 -7.43
N ASP A 110 14.38 6.27 -8.74
CA ASP A 110 14.70 7.43 -9.58
C ASP A 110 13.58 8.48 -9.50
N PHE A 111 12.33 8.05 -9.61
CA PHE A 111 11.16 8.91 -9.50
C PHE A 111 10.98 9.48 -8.09
N LEU A 112 11.02 8.62 -7.06
CA LEU A 112 10.76 9.05 -5.69
C LEU A 112 11.90 9.87 -5.10
N TYR A 113 13.16 9.66 -5.52
CA TYR A 113 14.27 10.51 -5.10
C TYR A 113 14.11 11.93 -5.66
N GLU A 114 13.80 12.07 -6.95
CA GLU A 114 13.47 13.38 -7.54
C GLU A 114 12.27 14.01 -6.81
N PHE A 115 11.25 13.22 -6.49
CA PHE A 115 10.10 13.72 -5.74
C PHE A 115 10.50 14.20 -4.34
N ILE A 116 11.29 13.42 -3.60
CA ILE A 116 11.72 13.71 -2.22
C ILE A 116 12.51 15.01 -2.15
N GLU A 117 13.44 15.21 -3.09
CA GLU A 117 14.29 16.40 -3.15
C GLU A 117 13.50 17.66 -3.47
N ASN A 118 12.48 17.57 -4.34
CA ASN A 118 11.71 18.73 -4.78
C ASN A 118 10.52 19.10 -3.88
N ASN A 119 10.13 18.24 -2.92
CA ASN A 119 8.88 18.38 -2.16
C ASN A 119 9.05 18.46 -0.63
N ASN A 120 10.27 18.77 -0.15
CA ASN A 120 10.59 18.88 1.29
C ASN A 120 10.15 17.65 2.11
N VAL A 121 10.19 16.45 1.50
CA VAL A 121 9.64 15.22 2.09
C VAL A 121 10.35 14.85 3.39
N LYS A 122 11.67 15.07 3.46
CA LYS A 122 12.45 14.79 4.68
C LYS A 122 11.89 15.53 5.89
N VAL A 123 11.64 16.84 5.77
CA VAL A 123 11.13 17.66 6.88
C VAL A 123 9.72 17.21 7.24
N ASN A 124 8.83 17.12 6.24
CA ASN A 124 7.43 16.78 6.50
C ASN A 124 7.25 15.37 7.06
N LEU A 125 8.09 14.39 6.70
CA LEU A 125 7.95 13.04 7.25
C LEU A 125 8.73 12.82 8.54
N PHE A 126 9.90 13.41 8.74
CA PHE A 126 10.78 13.07 9.87
C PHE A 126 10.79 14.10 10.99
N ALA A 127 10.57 15.37 10.67
CA ALA A 127 10.47 16.41 11.70
C ALA A 127 9.03 16.64 12.17
N ALA A 128 8.02 16.11 11.46
CA ALA A 128 6.62 16.30 11.85
C ALA A 128 6.26 15.54 13.13
N LYS A 129 5.79 16.29 14.13
CA LYS A 129 5.37 15.74 15.43
C LYS A 129 3.86 15.64 15.56
N LYS A 130 3.18 16.74 15.28
CA LYS A 130 1.72 16.84 15.45
C LYS A 130 1.16 17.89 14.50
N TRP A 131 -0.07 17.67 14.06
CA TRP A 131 -0.83 18.69 13.35
C TRP A 131 -1.87 19.31 14.29
N ASP A 132 -1.87 20.64 14.34
CA ASP A 132 -2.88 21.42 15.07
C ASP A 132 -3.96 21.90 14.09
N LYS A 133 -5.20 21.48 14.36
CA LYS A 133 -6.37 21.79 13.54
C LYS A 133 -6.78 23.26 13.65
N ASP A 134 -6.57 23.90 14.81
CA ASP A 134 -7.06 25.25 15.06
C ASP A 134 -6.10 26.31 14.48
N SER A 135 -4.80 26.07 14.59
CA SER A 135 -3.78 26.94 14.00
C SER A 135 -3.46 26.60 12.54
N GLU A 136 -3.93 25.45 12.05
CA GLU A 136 -3.54 24.88 10.76
C GLU A 136 -2.02 24.86 10.59
N THR A 137 -1.28 24.48 11.63
CA THR A 137 0.18 24.40 11.58
C THR A 137 0.67 22.99 11.89
N LEU A 138 1.75 22.63 11.21
CA LEU A 138 2.49 21.41 11.48
C LEU A 138 3.52 21.72 12.57
N GLU A 139 3.28 21.20 13.77
CA GLU A 139 4.25 21.26 14.85
C GLU A 139 5.42 20.33 14.51
N LEU A 140 6.60 20.92 14.39
CA LEU A 140 7.84 20.19 14.16
C LEU A 140 8.50 19.81 15.49
N ASP A 141 9.27 18.74 15.47
CA ASP A 141 10.08 18.31 16.59
C ASP A 141 11.38 19.12 16.66
N ASP A 142 11.37 20.13 17.53
CA ASP A 142 12.54 20.99 17.83
C ASP A 142 13.78 20.21 18.30
N SER A 143 13.64 18.95 18.72
CA SER A 143 14.79 18.09 19.09
C SER A 143 15.53 17.51 17.88
N VAL A 144 14.90 17.53 16.71
CA VAL A 144 15.42 16.95 15.46
C VAL A 144 15.68 18.04 14.43
N TYR A 145 14.80 19.02 14.34
CA TYR A 145 14.85 20.07 13.31
C TYR A 145 14.49 21.42 13.91
N LYS A 146 15.39 22.41 13.78
CA LYS A 146 15.21 23.74 14.36
C LYS A 146 15.78 24.83 13.46
N ASN A 147 15.10 25.97 13.36
CA ASN A 147 15.52 27.13 12.56
C ASN A 147 15.86 26.81 11.10
N GLY A 148 15.18 25.83 10.50
CA GLY A 148 15.43 25.42 9.11
C GLY A 148 16.57 24.41 8.93
N GLN A 149 17.17 23.90 10.02
CA GLN A 149 18.33 23.02 9.98
C GLN A 149 18.11 21.74 10.80
N TRP A 150 18.65 20.63 10.31
CA TRP A 150 18.72 19.37 11.06
C TRP A 150 19.77 19.49 12.14
N LEU A 151 19.41 19.07 13.35
CA LEU A 151 20.36 19.04 14.46
C LEU A 151 21.33 17.86 14.30
N VAL A 152 22.39 17.86 15.10
CA VAL A 152 23.40 16.80 15.14
C VAL A 152 23.34 16.13 16.50
N ASP A 153 23.38 14.80 16.53
CA ASP A 153 23.41 14.04 17.78
C ASP A 153 24.75 14.27 18.48
N GLU A 154 24.69 14.75 19.72
CA GLU A 154 25.87 15.04 20.54
C GLU A 154 26.76 13.82 20.76
N LYS A 155 26.19 12.60 20.78
CA LYS A 155 26.89 11.36 21.10
C LYS A 155 27.52 10.70 19.88
N THR A 156 26.79 10.63 18.77
CA THR A 156 27.27 9.96 17.55
C THR A 156 27.95 10.93 16.59
N GLN A 157 27.78 12.24 16.77
CA GLN A 157 28.21 13.29 15.83
C GLN A 157 27.57 13.14 14.43
N GLU A 158 26.48 12.39 14.33
CA GLU A 158 25.72 12.21 13.08
C GLU A 158 24.56 13.21 13.02
N THR A 159 24.23 13.67 11.82
CA THR A 159 23.05 14.53 11.62
C THR A 159 21.77 13.74 11.80
N PHE A 160 20.73 14.37 12.34
CA PHE A 160 19.38 13.81 12.33
C PHE A 160 18.70 13.91 10.96
N GLU A 161 19.36 14.49 9.96
CA GLU A 161 18.84 14.49 8.59
C GLU A 161 18.74 13.04 8.07
N PRO A 162 17.55 12.60 7.65
CA PRO A 162 17.39 11.27 7.09
C PRO A 162 18.08 11.19 5.73
N THR A 163 18.65 10.02 5.47
CA THR A 163 19.17 9.67 4.14
C THR A 163 18.03 9.65 3.12
N LEU A 164 18.36 9.81 1.83
CA LEU A 164 17.37 9.68 0.75
C LEU A 164 16.68 8.31 0.76
N TYR A 165 17.42 7.26 1.14
CA TYR A 165 16.87 5.90 1.22
C TYR A 165 15.87 5.75 2.37
N GLU A 166 16.16 6.29 3.56
CA GLU A 166 15.22 6.29 4.69
C GLU A 166 13.96 7.09 4.35
N ALA A 167 14.13 8.24 3.68
CA ALA A 167 13.02 9.05 3.23
C ALA A 167 12.13 8.28 2.24
N TYR A 168 12.73 7.57 1.30
CA TYR A 168 12.04 6.69 0.35
C TYR A 168 11.26 5.56 1.05
N GLU A 169 11.88 4.84 1.99
CA GLU A 169 11.23 3.75 2.71
C GLU A 169 10.02 4.24 3.52
N ARG A 170 10.15 5.39 4.18
CA ARG A 170 9.05 5.99 4.95
C ARG A 170 7.95 6.54 4.04
N PHE A 171 8.32 7.12 2.91
CA PHE A 171 7.38 7.62 1.91
C PHE A 171 6.54 6.49 1.32
N LEU A 172 7.17 5.39 0.91
CA LEU A 172 6.47 4.23 0.35
C LEU A 172 5.47 3.61 1.33
N LYS A 173 5.76 3.59 2.63
CA LYS A 173 4.81 3.11 3.64
C LYS A 173 3.53 3.94 3.73
N SER A 174 3.60 5.21 3.31
CA SER A 174 2.48 6.16 3.38
C SER A 174 1.79 6.34 2.03
N LEU A 175 2.38 5.83 0.94
CA LEU A 175 1.87 5.87 -0.42
C LEU A 175 1.11 4.58 -0.74
N THR A 176 -0.12 4.71 -1.19
CA THR A 176 -0.94 3.59 -1.67
C THR A 176 -1.32 3.82 -3.13
N ILE A 177 -1.08 2.82 -3.98
CA ILE A 177 -1.39 2.85 -5.40
C ILE A 177 -2.17 1.58 -5.72
N GLU A 178 -3.42 1.74 -6.13
CA GLU A 178 -4.32 0.65 -6.45
C GLU A 178 -4.85 0.81 -7.87
N GLN A 179 -4.97 -0.30 -8.59
CA GLN A 179 -5.60 -0.34 -9.90
C GLN A 179 -6.78 -1.29 -9.85
N ASP A 180 -7.95 -0.79 -10.23
CA ASP A 180 -9.14 -1.61 -10.43
C ASP A 180 -8.95 -2.44 -11.70
N LYS A 181 -8.91 -3.78 -11.56
CA LYS A 181 -8.70 -4.72 -12.67
C LYS A 181 -9.88 -4.80 -13.64
N VAL A 182 -11.06 -4.33 -13.24
CA VAL A 182 -12.29 -4.32 -14.04
C VAL A 182 -12.39 -3.01 -14.81
N THR A 183 -12.28 -1.87 -14.13
CA THR A 183 -12.44 -0.55 -14.75
C THR A 183 -11.15 0.00 -15.36
N GLY A 184 -9.99 -0.52 -14.95
CA GLY A 184 -8.67 -0.01 -15.32
C GLY A 184 -8.30 1.31 -14.64
N LEU A 185 -9.18 1.87 -13.81
CA LEU A 185 -8.94 3.10 -13.08
C LEU A 185 -7.88 2.89 -12.02
N VAL A 186 -7.12 3.95 -11.76
CA VAL A 186 -6.02 3.96 -10.80
C VAL A 186 -6.37 4.94 -9.69
N GLU A 187 -6.31 4.48 -8.45
CA GLU A 187 -6.37 5.33 -7.26
C GLU A 187 -4.95 5.49 -6.69
N ILE A 188 -4.48 6.73 -6.58
CA ILE A 188 -3.26 7.05 -5.85
C ILE A 188 -3.66 7.79 -4.59
N SER A 189 -3.11 7.40 -3.45
CA SER A 189 -3.38 8.06 -2.19
C SER A 189 -2.17 8.15 -1.30
N PHE A 190 -2.15 9.18 -0.46
CA PHE A 190 -1.08 9.43 0.49
C PHE A 190 -1.63 9.74 1.88
N GLU A 191 -1.05 9.15 2.92
CA GLU A 191 -1.41 9.41 4.31
C GLU A 191 -0.36 10.27 5.02
N HIS A 192 -0.81 11.34 5.68
CA HIS A 192 0.05 12.22 6.45
C HIS A 192 -0.68 12.82 7.66
N ILE A 193 0.05 13.28 8.68
CA ILE A 193 -0.56 13.92 9.86
C ILE A 193 -1.16 15.30 9.53
N ASP A 194 -0.62 16.00 8.54
CA ASP A 194 -1.19 17.23 7.97
C ASP A 194 -1.94 16.88 6.68
N PRO A 195 -3.27 17.09 6.61
CA PRO A 195 -4.08 16.75 5.45
C PRO A 195 -3.71 17.54 4.18
N ARG A 196 -3.12 18.74 4.33
CA ARG A 196 -2.68 19.55 3.18
C ARG A 196 -1.47 18.93 2.50
N VAL A 197 -0.56 18.36 3.29
CA VAL A 197 0.60 17.62 2.77
C VAL A 197 0.13 16.39 2.01
N SER A 198 -0.86 15.65 2.53
CA SER A 198 -1.47 14.51 1.82
C SER A 198 -1.97 14.92 0.43
N LYS A 199 -2.77 16.00 0.35
CA LYS A 199 -3.28 16.51 -0.92
C LYS A 199 -2.15 16.94 -1.86
N VAL A 200 -1.25 17.81 -1.39
CA VAL A 200 -0.17 18.38 -2.22
C VAL A 200 0.74 17.28 -2.76
N TYR A 201 1.01 16.23 -1.98
CA TYR A 201 1.87 15.14 -2.44
C TYR A 201 1.21 14.33 -3.54
N VAL A 202 -0.08 14.02 -3.42
CA VAL A 202 -0.83 13.34 -4.48
C VAL A 202 -0.88 14.20 -5.75
N GLU A 203 -1.15 15.50 -5.64
CA GLU A 203 -1.14 16.44 -6.78
C GLU A 203 0.24 16.48 -7.47
N ASN A 204 1.30 16.54 -6.69
CA ASN A 204 2.67 16.62 -7.20
C ASN A 204 3.12 15.29 -7.81
N ILE A 205 2.70 14.14 -7.26
CA ILE A 205 2.95 12.82 -7.86
C ILE A 205 2.31 12.76 -9.24
N VAL A 206 1.02 13.13 -9.35
CA VAL A 206 0.28 13.11 -10.63
C VAL A 206 0.92 14.04 -11.66
N THR A 207 1.34 15.23 -11.22
CA THR A 207 2.03 16.19 -12.09
C THR A 207 3.38 15.64 -12.55
N LEU A 208 4.15 15.06 -11.64
CA LEU A 208 5.48 14.53 -11.92
C LEU A 208 5.43 13.30 -12.83
N ILE A 209 4.51 12.35 -12.62
CA ILE A 209 4.41 11.16 -13.49
C ILE A 209 4.00 11.52 -14.90
N ASN A 210 3.02 12.42 -15.06
CA ASN A 210 2.61 12.91 -16.37
C ASN A 210 3.74 13.64 -17.09
N LYS A 211 4.56 14.40 -16.35
CA LYS A 211 5.75 15.06 -16.90
C LYS A 211 6.82 14.05 -17.29
N SER A 212 7.18 13.14 -16.39
CA SER A 212 8.26 12.17 -16.56
C SER A 212 8.01 11.24 -17.74
N VAL A 213 6.80 10.67 -17.85
CA VAL A 213 6.43 9.79 -18.98
C VAL A 213 6.43 10.57 -20.30
N ARG A 214 5.87 11.79 -20.32
CA ARG A 214 5.89 12.64 -21.51
C ARG A 214 7.31 12.98 -21.98
N GLU A 215 8.21 13.32 -21.05
CA GLU A 215 9.58 13.69 -21.38
C GLU A 215 10.38 12.48 -21.89
N ARG A 216 10.15 11.30 -21.31
CA ARG A 216 10.72 10.04 -21.81
C ARG A 216 10.26 9.74 -23.23
N GLU A 217 8.96 9.79 -23.50
CA GLU A 217 8.39 9.59 -24.84
C GLU A 217 8.98 10.56 -25.88
N ILE A 218 9.10 11.84 -25.52
CA ILE A 218 9.67 12.86 -26.41
C ILE A 218 11.15 12.56 -26.69
N ALA A 219 11.91 12.12 -25.68
CA ALA A 219 13.31 11.78 -25.82
C ALA A 219 13.51 10.54 -26.72
N GLU A 220 12.71 9.50 -26.53
CA GLU A 220 12.74 8.28 -27.34
C GLU A 220 12.41 8.57 -28.81
N ASN A 221 11.30 9.26 -29.07
CA ASN A 221 10.91 9.63 -30.44
C ASN A 221 11.95 10.53 -31.11
N LYS A 222 12.62 11.40 -30.37
CA LYS A 222 13.70 12.25 -30.90
C LYS A 222 14.91 11.42 -31.34
N GLU A 223 15.32 10.44 -30.54
CA GLU A 223 16.43 9.54 -30.93
C GLU A 223 16.04 8.64 -32.10
N SER A 224 14.80 8.14 -32.16
CA SER A 224 14.30 7.37 -33.31
C SER A 224 14.31 8.20 -34.60
N ILE A 225 13.81 9.44 -34.56
CA ILE A 225 13.82 10.34 -35.72
C ILE A 225 15.26 10.63 -36.15
N LYS A 226 16.17 10.85 -35.20
CA LYS A 226 17.60 11.06 -35.51
C LYS A 226 18.18 9.86 -36.26
N TYR A 227 17.96 8.65 -35.76
CA TYR A 227 18.42 7.42 -36.41
C TYR A 227 17.85 7.27 -37.84
N LEU A 228 16.56 7.50 -38.03
CA LEU A 228 15.92 7.40 -39.35
C LEU A 228 16.45 8.44 -40.35
N ASN A 229 16.78 9.65 -39.88
CA ASN A 229 17.42 10.67 -40.72
C ASN A 229 18.84 10.26 -41.14
N GLU A 230 19.61 9.62 -40.25
CA GLU A 230 20.93 9.08 -40.58
C GLU A 230 20.82 7.98 -41.65
N GLU A 231 19.89 7.03 -41.50
CA GLU A 231 19.66 5.95 -42.48
C GLU A 231 19.16 6.46 -43.85
N LEU A 232 18.34 7.53 -43.86
CA LEU A 232 17.90 8.20 -45.09
C LEU A 232 19.09 8.71 -45.92
N THR A 233 20.13 9.24 -45.28
CA THR A 233 21.32 9.74 -45.99
C THR A 233 22.19 8.62 -46.57
N ASN A 234 22.13 7.43 -45.98
CA ASN A 234 22.91 6.26 -46.40
C ASN A 234 22.17 5.37 -47.42
N THR A 235 20.87 5.62 -47.64
CA THR A 235 20.00 4.81 -48.50
C THR A 235 19.74 5.50 -49.84
N ASN A 236 20.08 4.82 -50.95
CA ASN A 236 19.92 5.37 -52.31
C ASN A 236 18.66 4.89 -53.05
N ILE A 237 17.85 4.03 -52.43
CA ILE A 237 16.64 3.46 -53.04
C ILE A 237 15.45 4.35 -52.70
N ALA A 238 14.83 4.97 -53.71
CA ALA A 238 13.74 5.93 -53.51
C ALA A 238 12.53 5.31 -52.78
N GLU A 239 12.20 4.04 -53.07
CA GLU A 239 11.14 3.32 -52.39
C GLU A 239 11.39 3.20 -50.88
N MET A 240 12.64 2.93 -50.48
CA MET A 240 13.00 2.79 -49.07
C MET A 240 13.02 4.15 -48.36
N GLN A 241 13.47 5.21 -49.05
CA GLN A 241 13.40 6.57 -48.52
C GLN A 241 11.95 7.00 -48.22
N ASN A 242 10.99 6.67 -49.09
CA ASN A 242 9.57 6.96 -48.86
C ASN A 242 9.03 6.27 -47.60
N VAL A 243 9.46 5.03 -47.32
CA VAL A 243 9.10 4.33 -46.09
C VAL A 243 9.66 5.07 -44.88
N PHE A 244 10.94 5.46 -44.89
CA PHE A 244 11.53 6.21 -43.78
C PHE A 244 10.86 7.56 -43.55
N TYR A 245 10.52 8.32 -44.62
CA TYR A 245 9.78 9.57 -44.49
C TYR A 245 8.42 9.37 -43.81
N THR A 246 7.71 8.30 -44.16
CA THR A 246 6.42 7.96 -43.54
C THR A 246 6.58 7.70 -42.04
N ILE A 247 7.59 6.91 -41.65
CA ILE A 247 7.85 6.62 -40.23
C ILE A 247 8.25 7.91 -39.49
N ILE A 248 9.12 8.75 -40.08
CA ILE A 248 9.51 10.03 -39.48
C ILE A 248 8.30 10.94 -39.29
N GLU A 249 7.38 11.00 -40.27
CA GLU A 249 6.14 11.77 -40.16
C GLU A 249 5.29 11.27 -38.99
N GLU A 250 5.07 9.96 -38.89
CA GLU A 250 4.31 9.34 -37.79
C GLU A 250 4.93 9.64 -36.43
N GLN A 251 6.25 9.45 -36.29
CA GLN A 251 7.00 9.72 -35.06
C GLN A 251 6.99 11.21 -34.69
N THR A 252 7.12 12.09 -35.68
CA THR A 252 7.06 13.54 -35.48
C THR A 252 5.68 13.97 -34.99
N LYS A 253 4.61 13.42 -35.59
CA LYS A 253 3.24 13.67 -35.16
C LYS A 253 3.00 13.20 -33.72
N ALA A 254 3.47 12.01 -33.36
CA ALA A 254 3.39 11.49 -32.00
C ALA A 254 4.11 12.41 -30.99
N MET A 255 5.36 12.78 -31.27
CA MET A 255 6.14 13.70 -30.44
C MET A 255 5.47 15.07 -30.28
N LEU A 256 4.91 15.64 -31.35
CA LEU A 256 4.20 16.92 -31.30
C LEU A 256 2.95 16.85 -30.43
N LEU A 257 2.18 15.76 -30.53
CA LEU A 257 1.03 15.52 -29.66
C LEU A 257 1.44 15.35 -28.20
N ALA A 258 2.55 14.66 -27.93
CA ALA A 258 3.08 14.51 -26.57
C ALA A 258 3.44 15.86 -25.95
N LYS A 259 4.10 16.76 -26.69
CA LYS A 259 4.53 18.08 -26.21
C LYS A 259 3.40 18.97 -25.68
N VAL A 260 2.17 18.82 -26.19
CA VAL A 260 1.03 19.67 -25.82
C VAL A 260 0.12 19.04 -24.76
N ARG A 261 0.22 17.73 -24.53
CA ARG A 261 -0.64 16.99 -23.58
C ARG A 261 -0.09 17.11 -22.16
N LYS A 262 -0.82 17.81 -21.29
CA LYS A 262 -0.48 17.90 -19.86
C LYS A 262 -0.76 16.60 -19.11
N GLU A 263 -1.91 16.00 -19.36
CA GLU A 263 -2.36 14.70 -18.87
C GLU A 263 -1.94 13.63 -19.88
N PHE A 264 -0.67 13.25 -19.85
CA PHE A 264 -0.08 12.36 -20.84
C PHE A 264 -0.24 10.87 -20.48
N ALA A 265 0.12 10.50 -19.26
CA ALA A 265 0.01 9.13 -18.75
C ALA A 265 -1.37 8.86 -18.14
N PHE A 266 -1.86 9.83 -17.37
CA PHE A 266 -3.10 9.72 -16.62
C PHE A 266 -3.93 10.99 -16.74
N LYS A 267 -5.22 10.82 -16.98
CA LYS A 267 -6.23 11.86 -16.89
C LYS A 267 -6.88 11.85 -15.52
N VAL A 268 -7.01 13.03 -14.91
CA VAL A 268 -7.68 13.17 -13.61
C VAL A 268 -9.18 13.06 -13.80
N ILE A 269 -9.79 12.06 -13.15
CA ILE A 269 -11.24 11.88 -13.09
C ILE A 269 -11.79 12.57 -11.85
N GLU A 270 -11.14 12.36 -10.71
CA GLU A 270 -11.45 13.00 -9.44
C GLU A 270 -10.18 13.60 -8.86
N SER A 271 -10.21 14.91 -8.60
CA SER A 271 -9.07 15.65 -8.04
C SER A 271 -8.91 15.38 -6.54
N PRO A 272 -7.68 15.40 -6.01
CA PRO A 272 -7.46 15.18 -4.60
C PRO A 272 -7.98 16.34 -3.75
N ILE A 273 -8.70 15.97 -2.69
CA ILE A 273 -9.24 16.90 -1.71
C ILE A 273 -8.57 16.73 -0.35
N ILE A 274 -8.68 17.75 0.48
CA ILE A 274 -8.33 17.68 1.90
C ILE A 274 -9.49 16.96 2.60
N GLU A 275 -9.26 15.72 3.03
CA GLU A 275 -10.25 14.99 3.81
C GLU A 275 -10.35 15.57 5.23
N GLU A 276 -11.58 15.87 5.67
CA GLU A 276 -11.84 16.37 7.03
C GLU A 276 -11.78 15.26 8.09
N GLN A 277 -11.97 14.00 7.65
CA GLN A 277 -11.98 12.84 8.52
C GLN A 277 -10.61 12.17 8.51
N LYS A 278 -10.22 11.68 9.69
CA LYS A 278 -8.98 10.90 9.82
C LYS A 278 -9.18 9.52 9.18
N SER A 279 -8.19 9.06 8.43
CA SER A 279 -8.15 7.71 7.85
C SER A 279 -7.71 6.69 8.90
N SER A 280 -6.65 7.00 9.64
CA SER A 280 -6.04 6.07 10.59
C SER A 280 -5.50 6.79 11.84
N PRO A 281 -5.28 6.08 12.96
CA PRO A 281 -5.75 4.73 13.25
C PRO A 281 -7.24 4.71 13.61
N ASN A 282 -7.95 3.65 13.20
CA ASN A 282 -9.29 3.37 13.70
C ASN A 282 -9.21 2.81 15.13
N ARG A 283 -9.20 3.73 16.11
CA ARG A 283 -9.00 3.42 17.53
C ARG A 283 -10.03 2.42 18.07
N ALA A 284 -11.28 2.46 17.56
CA ALA A 284 -12.31 1.50 17.93
C ALA A 284 -11.93 0.07 17.51
N VAL A 285 -11.45 -0.10 16.28
CA VAL A 285 -10.99 -1.40 15.77
C VAL A 285 -9.79 -1.92 16.57
N ILE A 286 -8.82 -1.06 16.89
CA ILE A 286 -7.66 -1.43 17.72
C ILE A 286 -8.10 -1.93 19.09
N CYS A 287 -9.03 -1.22 19.76
CA CYS A 287 -9.54 -1.64 21.06
C CYS A 287 -10.33 -2.96 20.99
N ILE A 288 -11.18 -3.14 19.97
CA ILE A 288 -11.97 -4.37 19.80
C ILE A 288 -11.05 -5.58 19.56
N LEU A 289 -10.11 -5.46 18.61
CA LEU A 289 -9.15 -6.53 18.32
C LEU A 289 -8.22 -6.78 19.50
N GLY A 290 -7.70 -5.72 20.12
CA GLY A 290 -6.83 -5.82 21.30
C GLY A 290 -7.52 -6.51 22.48
N ALA A 291 -8.80 -6.21 22.73
CA ALA A 291 -9.60 -6.88 23.76
C ALA A 291 -9.82 -8.36 23.42
N ALA A 292 -10.16 -8.68 22.17
CA ALA A 292 -10.37 -10.06 21.72
C ALA A 292 -9.10 -10.91 21.88
N PHE A 293 -7.94 -10.40 21.43
CA PHE A 293 -6.67 -11.08 21.62
C PHE A 293 -6.28 -11.20 23.10
N SER A 294 -6.47 -10.15 23.90
CA SER A 294 -6.16 -10.18 25.34
C SER A 294 -6.91 -11.30 26.05
N VAL A 295 -8.23 -11.38 25.86
CA VAL A 295 -9.06 -12.44 26.45
C VAL A 295 -8.59 -13.82 26.01
N PHE A 296 -8.32 -13.99 24.71
CA PHE A 296 -7.85 -15.27 24.16
C PHE A 296 -6.53 -15.73 24.79
N PHE A 297 -5.51 -14.85 24.85
CA PHE A 297 -4.23 -15.17 25.45
C PHE A 297 -4.33 -15.45 26.95
N ILE A 298 -5.18 -14.72 27.68
CA ILE A 298 -5.39 -14.94 29.12
C ILE A 298 -6.08 -16.28 29.36
N CYS A 299 -7.08 -16.65 28.56
CA CYS A 299 -7.72 -17.96 28.66
C CYS A 299 -6.69 -19.09 28.45
N ILE A 300 -5.83 -18.99 27.43
CA ILE A 300 -4.77 -19.97 27.19
C ILE A 300 -3.79 -20.02 28.37
N MET A 301 -3.34 -18.87 28.88
CA MET A 301 -2.43 -18.80 30.01
C MET A 301 -3.01 -19.49 31.25
N VAL A 302 -4.29 -19.25 31.55
CA VAL A 302 -4.97 -19.87 32.70
C VAL A 302 -5.03 -21.39 32.54
N LEU A 303 -5.34 -21.89 31.35
CA LEU A 303 -5.35 -23.33 31.06
C LEU A 303 -3.96 -23.94 31.20
N LEU A 304 -2.92 -23.32 30.63
CA LEU A 304 -1.54 -23.80 30.75
C LEU A 304 -1.06 -23.86 32.20
N VAL A 305 -1.31 -22.82 32.99
CA VAL A 305 -0.95 -22.79 34.41
C VAL A 305 -1.70 -23.89 35.17
N HIS A 306 -2.97 -24.15 34.83
CA HIS A 306 -3.74 -25.24 35.41
C HIS A 306 -3.09 -26.60 35.11
N PHE A 307 -2.83 -26.91 33.84
CA PHE A 307 -2.20 -28.17 33.42
C PHE A 307 -0.81 -28.37 34.03
N ILE A 308 0.04 -27.34 34.09
CA ILE A 308 1.39 -27.45 34.69
C ILE A 308 1.29 -27.72 36.20
N ARG A 309 0.36 -27.08 36.91
CA ARG A 309 0.17 -27.31 38.35
C ARG A 309 -0.36 -28.70 38.63
N ASP A 310 -1.28 -29.18 37.79
CA ASP A 310 -1.83 -30.54 37.92
C ASP A 310 -0.75 -31.61 37.66
N ASN A 311 0.07 -31.42 36.62
CA ASN A 311 1.19 -32.32 36.31
C ASN A 311 2.29 -32.34 37.40
N LYS A 312 2.53 -31.19 38.08
CA LYS A 312 3.43 -31.15 39.24
C LYS A 312 2.83 -31.85 40.46
N ALA A 313 1.52 -31.76 40.66
CA ALA A 313 0.84 -32.39 41.79
C ALA A 313 0.77 -33.92 41.66
N THR A 314 0.66 -34.45 40.44
CA THR A 314 0.75 -35.90 40.16
C THR A 314 2.18 -36.43 40.33
N ASN A 315 3.18 -35.73 39.81
CA ASN A 315 4.60 -36.12 39.96
C ASN A 315 5.12 -36.04 41.41
N ALA A 316 4.53 -35.20 42.28
CA ALA A 316 4.89 -35.12 43.70
C ALA A 316 4.22 -36.18 44.59
N ARG A 317 3.25 -36.95 44.04
CA ARG A 317 2.54 -38.04 44.73
C ARG A 317 2.98 -39.44 44.28
N ALA A 318 3.84 -39.52 43.27
CA ALA A 318 4.52 -40.73 42.83
C ALA A 318 5.88 -40.86 43.54
#